data_AF-A0A7V0MKE3-F1
#
_entry.id   AF-A0A7V0MKE3-F1
#
_cell.length_a   1.000
_cell.length_b   1.000
_cell.length_c   1.000
_cell.angle_alpha   90.00
_cell.angle_beta   90.00
_cell.angle_gamma   90.00
#
_symmetry.space_group_name_H-M   'P 1'
#
loop_
_entity.id
_entity.type
_entity.pdbx_description
1 polymer ?
#
loop_
_entity_poly.entity_id
_entity_poly.type
_entity_poly.pdbx_seq_one_letter_code
_entity_poly.pdbx_strand_id
1 'polypeptide(L)'
;MLMDARKVLIFDTTLRDGEKVPGLVLSLNEKVRIAKQIVKLDVDVLEVGFPGASEGEFEAAKEIVATVSGPKLVCLARPTSKKDFEAA
;
A
#
# COMPACT_ATOMS: atom_id res chain seq x y z
N MET A 1 2.73 30.80 -22.12
CA MET A 1 2.04 30.21 -20.96
C MET A 1 1.83 28.75 -21.27
N LEU A 2 2.65 27.87 -20.68
CA LEU A 2 2.34 26.45 -20.69
C LEU A 2 1.04 26.29 -19.90
N MET A 3 0.03 25.68 -20.51
CA MET A 3 -1.19 25.29 -19.82
C MET A 3 -0.80 24.62 -18.51
N ASP A 4 -1.43 25.06 -17.41
CA ASP A 4 -1.28 24.41 -16.11
C ASP A 4 -1.80 22.97 -16.25
N ALA A 5 -0.88 22.07 -16.60
CA ALA A 5 -1.20 20.68 -16.86
C ALA A 5 -1.67 20.10 -15.54
N ARG A 6 -2.97 19.83 -15.43
CA ARG A 6 -3.58 19.28 -14.21
C ARG A 6 -2.71 18.15 -13.67
N LYS A 7 -2.19 18.32 -12.45
CA LYS A 7 -1.37 17.30 -11.81
C LYS A 7 -2.22 16.03 -11.64
N VAL A 8 -1.82 14.95 -12.29
CA VAL A 8 -2.38 13.62 -12.09
C VAL A 8 -1.63 12.99 -10.92
N LEU A 9 -2.36 12.47 -9.94
CA LEU A 9 -1.78 11.75 -8.82
C LEU A 9 -1.86 10.25 -9.08
N ILE A 10 -0.76 9.54 -8.85
CA ILE A 10 -0.71 8.08 -8.96
C ILE A 10 -0.90 7.46 -7.59
N PHE A 11 -2.00 6.73 -7.45
CA PHE A 11 -2.30 5.90 -6.29
C PHE A 11 -2.09 4.44 -6.69
N ASP A 12 -1.07 3.80 -6.14
CA ASP A 12 -0.75 2.40 -6.41
C ASP A 12 -1.40 1.48 -5.36
N THR A 13 -2.18 0.50 -5.83
CA THR A 13 -2.87 -0.51 -5.01
C THR A 13 -2.37 -1.93 -5.30
N THR A 14 -1.18 -2.08 -5.87
CA THR A 14 -0.60 -3.38 -6.24
C THR A 14 -0.51 -4.31 -5.03
N LEU A 15 -0.10 -3.79 -3.87
CA LEU A 15 0.05 -4.54 -2.61
C LEU A 15 -1.26 -4.73 -1.82
N ARG A 16 -2.40 -4.33 -2.39
CA ARG A 16 -3.71 -4.50 -1.76
C ARG A 16 -4.72 -5.11 -2.72
N ASP A 17 -5.13 -4.38 -3.75
CA ASP A 17 -6.12 -4.90 -4.70
C ASP A 17 -5.48 -5.86 -5.70
N GLY A 18 -4.23 -5.58 -6.09
CA GLY A 18 -3.42 -6.47 -6.93
C GLY A 18 -3.18 -7.85 -6.30
N GLU A 19 -3.21 -7.96 -4.97
CA GLU A 19 -3.05 -9.25 -4.27
C GLU A 19 -4.28 -10.16 -4.35
N LYS A 20 -5.45 -9.65 -4.75
CA LYS A 20 -6.68 -10.46 -4.86
C LYS A 20 -6.75 -11.35 -6.10
N VAL A 21 -5.68 -11.39 -6.89
CA VAL A 21 -5.59 -12.28 -8.04
C VAL A 21 -5.64 -13.73 -7.55
N PRO A 22 -6.56 -14.58 -8.08
CA PRO A 22 -6.65 -15.97 -7.67
C PRO A 22 -5.31 -16.71 -7.82
N GLY A 23 -4.88 -17.38 -6.75
CA GLY A 23 -3.62 -18.14 -6.72
C GLY A 23 -2.36 -17.30 -6.45
N LEU A 24 -2.48 -15.99 -6.27
CA LEU A 24 -1.37 -15.15 -5.84
C LEU A 24 -1.27 -15.16 -4.32
N VAL A 25 -0.11 -15.57 -3.81
CA VAL A 25 0.21 -15.52 -2.38
C VAL A 25 1.60 -14.88 -2.27
N LEU A 26 1.63 -13.63 -1.83
CA LEU A 26 2.88 -12.91 -1.62
C LEU A 26 3.37 -13.11 -0.18
N SER A 27 4.62 -13.57 -0.05
CA SER A 27 5.33 -13.53 1.22
C SER A 27 5.68 -12.10 1.62
N LEU A 28 5.94 -11.89 2.92
CA LEU A 28 6.39 -10.60 3.46
C LEU A 28 7.56 -9.99 2.65
N ASN A 29 8.57 -10.79 2.35
CA ASN A 29 9.76 -10.35 1.62
C ASN A 29 9.43 -9.94 0.18
N GLU A 30 8.48 -10.62 -0.47
CA GLU A 30 8.03 -10.26 -1.81
C GLU A 30 7.26 -8.94 -1.79
N LYS A 31 6.36 -8.74 -0.81
CA LYS A 31 5.65 -7.47 -0.64
C LYS A 31 6.62 -6.31 -0.43
N VAL A 32 7.60 -6.45 0.45
CA VAL A 32 8.63 -5.43 0.69
C VAL A 32 9.48 -5.17 -0.57
N ARG A 33 9.83 -6.22 -1.31
CA ARG A 33 10.56 -6.08 -2.57
C ARG A 33 9.77 -5.30 -3.61
N ILE A 34 8.47 -5.59 -3.75
CA ILE A 34 7.56 -4.89 -4.66
C ILE A 34 7.38 -3.44 -4.21
N ALA A 35 7.15 -3.17 -2.92
CA ALA A 35 7.05 -1.83 -2.35
C ALA A 35 8.27 -0.96 -2.72
N LYS A 36 9.49 -1.51 -2.57
CA LYS A 36 10.72 -0.83 -2.96
C LYS A 36 10.78 -0.50 -4.45
N GLN A 37 10.19 -1.31 -5.33
CA GLN A 37 10.13 -0.98 -6.76
C GLN A 37 9.08 0.10 -7.03
N ILE A 38 7.90 0.02 -6.40
CA ILE A 38 6.84 1.03 -6.56
C ILE A 38 7.33 2.41 -6.11
N VAL A 39 8.06 2.48 -4.99
CA VAL A 39 8.69 3.74 -4.55
C VAL A 39 9.68 4.28 -5.59
N LYS A 40 10.45 3.42 -6.27
CA LYS A 40 11.34 3.84 -7.35
C LYS A 40 10.60 4.33 -8.59
N LEU A 41 9.34 3.94 -8.78
CA LEU A 41 8.48 4.46 -9.84
C LEU A 41 7.92 5.85 -9.52
N ASP A 42 8.20 6.39 -8.33
CA ASP A 42 7.84 7.74 -7.89
C ASP A 42 6.32 8.00 -7.91
N VAL A 43 5.55 7.05 -7.37
CA VAL A 43 4.11 7.21 -7.19
C VAL A 43 3.80 8.23 -6.09
N ASP A 44 2.64 8.90 -6.14
CA ASP A 44 2.26 9.86 -5.09
C ASP A 44 1.76 9.15 -3.81
N VAL A 45 1.08 8.01 -3.97
CA VAL A 45 0.49 7.23 -2.87
C VAL A 45 0.71 5.74 -3.10
N LEU A 46 1.10 5.02 -2.03
CA LEU A 46 1.20 3.57 -2.00
C LEU A 46 0.25 3.00 -0.94
N GLU A 47 -0.72 2.18 -1.35
CA GLU A 47 -1.57 1.42 -0.45
C GLU A 47 -0.85 0.14 0.00
N VAL A 48 -0.44 0.10 1.28
CA VAL A 48 0.44 -0.95 1.84
C VAL A 48 -0.30 -2.20 2.32
N GLY A 49 -1.59 -2.35 1.97
CA GLY A 49 -2.41 -3.51 2.32
C GLY A 49 -3.60 -3.19 3.22
N PHE A 50 -4.07 -4.21 3.95
CA PHE A 50 -5.20 -4.10 4.87
C PHE A 50 -4.84 -4.68 6.26
N PRO A 51 -4.23 -3.86 7.16
CA PRO A 51 -3.77 -4.30 8.48
C PRO A 51 -4.85 -4.95 9.35
N GLY A 52 -6.10 -4.50 9.22
CA GLY A 52 -7.24 -5.06 9.96
C GLY A 52 -7.68 -6.47 9.53
N ALA A 53 -7.13 -7.02 8.44
CA ALA A 53 -7.53 -8.32 7.89
C ALA A 53 -6.97 -9.50 8.69
N SER A 54 -5.70 -9.47 9.08
CA SER A 54 -5.02 -10.52 9.84
C SER A 54 -3.74 -9.98 10.49
N GLU A 55 -3.19 -10.72 11.45
CA GLU A 55 -1.88 -10.40 12.05
C GLU A 55 -0.75 -10.38 11.00
N GLY A 56 -0.80 -11.30 10.02
CA GLY A 56 0.17 -11.32 8.92
C GLY A 56 0.10 -10.09 8.03
N GLU A 57 -1.10 -9.57 7.74
CA GLU A 57 -1.27 -8.33 6.98
C GLU A 57 -0.81 -7.10 7.78
N PHE A 58 -1.05 -7.10 9.09
CA PHE A 58 -0.58 -6.04 9.98
C PHE A 58 0.96 -5.96 10.00
N GLU A 59 1.63 -7.08 10.24
CA GLU A 59 3.11 -7.11 10.25
C GLU A 59 3.69 -6.80 8.86
N ALA A 60 3.01 -7.20 7.78
CA ALA A 60 3.42 -6.83 6.43
C ALA A 60 3.36 -5.32 6.17
N ALA A 61 2.23 -4.68 6.49
CA ALA A 61 2.08 -3.24 6.34
C ALA A 61 3.12 -2.47 7.18
N LYS A 62 3.30 -2.90 8.44
CA LYS A 62 4.28 -2.32 9.37
C LYS A 62 5.72 -2.42 8.86
N GLU A 63 6.12 -3.57 8.34
CA GLU A 63 7.46 -3.77 7.77
C GLU A 63 7.67 -2.89 6.52
N ILE A 64 6.67 -2.78 5.65
CA ILE A 64 6.74 -1.90 4.48
C ILE A 64 6.92 -0.45 4.92
N VAL A 65 6.11 0.03 5.87
CA VAL A 65 6.18 1.40 6.40
C VAL A 65 7.53 1.69 7.04
N ALA A 66 8.13 0.73 7.74
CA ALA A 66 9.47 0.88 8.31
C ALA A 66 10.59 0.91 7.24
N THR A 67 10.34 0.31 6.08
CA THR A 67 11.36 0.05 5.07
C THR A 67 11.40 1.09 3.94
N VAL A 68 10.26 1.68 3.57
CA VAL A 68 10.17 2.56 2.40
C VAL A 68 9.76 3.99 2.79
N SER A 69 10.15 4.96 1.97
CA SER A 69 9.82 6.38 2.14
C SER A 69 9.71 7.05 0.77
N GLY A 70 9.08 8.23 0.69
CA GLY A 70 8.84 8.93 -0.57
C GLY A 70 7.35 9.21 -0.80
N PRO A 71 6.55 8.21 -1.22
CA PRO A 71 5.11 8.37 -1.37
C PRO A 71 4.40 8.55 -0.03
N LYS A 72 3.15 9.03 -0.07
CA LYS A 72 2.24 8.88 1.06
C LYS A 72 1.89 7.40 1.22
N LEU A 73 2.09 6.86 2.41
CA LEU A 73 1.70 5.49 2.73
C LEU A 73 0.29 5.50 3.33
N VAL A 74 -0.57 4.63 2.81
CA VAL A 74 -1.96 4.48 3.28
C VAL A 74 -2.31 3.00 3.36
N CYS A 75 -3.38 2.68 4.08
CA CYS A 75 -3.90 1.33 4.20
C CYS A 75 -5.43 1.33 4.17
N LEU A 76 -6.02 0.18 3.86
CA LEU A 76 -7.47 0.03 3.86
C LEU A 76 -8.00 -0.10 5.30
N ALA A 77 -9.12 0.57 5.60
CA ALA A 77 -9.95 0.29 6.76
C ALA A 77 -11.43 0.23 6.37
N ARG A 78 -12.20 -0.74 6.87
CA ARG A 78 -13.65 -0.75 6.67
C ARG A 78 -14.28 0.34 7.53
N PRO A 79 -15.21 1.16 6.99
CA PRO A 79 -15.81 2.28 7.73
C PRO A 79 -16.67 1.84 8.93
N THR A 80 -17.06 0.57 9.00
CA THR A 80 -17.90 0.01 10.06
C THR A 80 -17.11 -0.70 11.16
N SER A 81 -15.78 -0.72 11.11
CA SER A 81 -14.93 -1.49 12.03
C SER A 81 -13.94 -0.57 12.76
N LYS A 82 -14.18 -0.30 14.04
CA LYS A 82 -13.21 0.45 14.88
C LYS A 82 -11.84 -0.22 14.92
N LYS A 83 -11.82 -1.55 14.97
CA LYS A 83 -10.60 -2.37 14.94
C LYS A 83 -9.76 -2.09 13.69
N ASP A 84 -10.40 -1.88 12.55
CA ASP A 84 -9.67 -1.61 11.30
C ASP A 84 -9.02 -0.22 11.34
N PHE A 85 -9.69 0.78 11.91
CA PHE A 85 -9.12 2.11 12.11
C PHE A 85 -7.98 2.11 13.14
N GLU A 86 -8.04 1.26 14.17
CA GLU A 86 -6.97 1.14 15.17
C GLU A 86 -5.76 0.36 14.66
N ALA A 87 -5.97 -0.56 13.71
CA ALA A 87 -4.89 -1.31 13.08
C ALA A 87 -4.19 -0.56 11.94
N ALA A 88 -4.89 0.42 11.35
CA ALA A 88 -4.42 1.27 10.26
C ALA A 88 -3.37 2.29 10.72
#